data_AF-A0A1M6C3N0-F1
#
_entry.id   AF-A0A1M6C3N0-F1
#
_cell.length_a   1.000
_cell.length_b   1.000
_cell.length_c   1.000
_cell.angle_alpha   90.00
_cell.angle_beta   90.00
_cell.angle_gamma   90.00
#
_symmetry.space_group_name_H-M   'P 1'
#
loop_
_entity.id
_entity.type
_entity.pdbx_description
1 polymer ?
#
loop_
_entity_poly.entity_id
_entity_poly.type
_entity_poly.pdbx_seq_one_letter_code
_entity_poly.pdbx_strand_id
1 'polypeptide(L)'
;MVKKNNHISIAIQAANIKRMFPDSTVTTFHDQELTWTHTITPSPLGDNYEIKLVYKINGSRKRLGAQKTNSAPKIYVLNPKLALAKGKTKLPHCYDQKKQHLCLYYPDGKEWNKSMLLTSTIIPWAFEWLYHYEIWLGTGEWMGGGIHTISKVPKLADNK
;
A
#
# COMPACT_ATOMS: atom_id res chain seq x y z
N MET A 1 3.52 -21.50 -29.84
CA MET A 1 3.48 -21.49 -28.35
C MET A 1 2.79 -20.23 -27.89
N VAL A 2 1.57 -20.33 -27.34
CA VAL A 2 0.88 -19.18 -26.73
C VAL A 2 1.58 -18.84 -25.42
N LYS A 3 2.15 -17.64 -25.28
CA LYS A 3 2.66 -17.17 -23.98
C LYS A 3 1.49 -17.15 -23.00
N LYS A 4 1.48 -18.04 -22.01
CA LYS A 4 0.54 -17.97 -20.88
C LYS A 4 0.75 -16.61 -20.20
N ASN A 5 -0.29 -15.78 -20.19
CA ASN A 5 -0.27 -14.53 -19.46
C ASN A 5 -0.39 -14.87 -17.96
N ASN A 6 0.73 -14.84 -17.24
CA ASN A 6 0.78 -15.18 -15.80
C ASN A 6 0.27 -14.05 -14.88
N HIS A 7 -0.64 -13.20 -15.38
CA HIS A 7 -1.20 -12.10 -14.61
C HIS A 7 -2.71 -12.02 -14.77
N ILE A 8 -3.39 -11.59 -13.71
CA ILE A 8 -4.81 -11.25 -13.75
C ILE A 8 -4.98 -9.92 -14.47
N SER A 9 -5.87 -9.86 -15.46
CA SER A 9 -6.13 -8.64 -16.24
C SER A 9 -6.75 -7.53 -15.38
N ILE A 10 -6.62 -6.28 -15.83
CA ILE A 10 -7.21 -5.14 -15.13
C ILE A 10 -8.74 -5.27 -15.08
N ALA A 11 -9.38 -5.75 -16.16
CA ALA A 11 -10.81 -6.03 -16.19
C ALA A 11 -11.25 -7.02 -15.08
N ILE A 12 -10.52 -8.13 -14.88
CA ILE A 12 -10.85 -9.11 -13.84
C ILE A 12 -10.60 -8.53 -12.44
N GLN A 13 -9.52 -7.76 -12.24
CA GLN A 13 -9.28 -7.07 -10.97
C GLN A 13 -10.42 -6.10 -10.65
N ALA A 14 -10.83 -5.29 -11.62
CA ALA A 14 -11.92 -4.32 -11.47
C ALA A 14 -13.27 -5.00 -11.15
N ALA A 15 -13.60 -6.08 -11.86
CA ALA A 15 -14.82 -6.85 -11.61
C ALA A 15 -14.84 -7.44 -10.19
N ASN A 16 -13.71 -7.97 -9.70
CA ASN A 16 -13.61 -8.48 -8.33
C ASN A 16 -13.74 -7.38 -7.28
N ILE A 17 -13.10 -6.22 -7.51
CA ILE A 17 -13.23 -5.06 -6.61
C ILE A 17 -14.68 -4.60 -6.56
N LYS A 18 -15.34 -4.42 -7.71
CA LYS A 18 -16.75 -3.98 -7.75
C LYS A 18 -17.72 -4.97 -7.10
N ARG A 19 -17.43 -6.27 -7.20
CA ARG A 19 -18.22 -7.30 -6.50
C ARG A 19 -18.10 -7.20 -4.98
N MET A 20 -16.90 -6.93 -4.45
CA MET A 20 -16.66 -6.88 -3.01
C MET A 20 -16.95 -5.52 -2.38
N PHE A 21 -16.79 -4.44 -3.15
CA PHE A 21 -16.95 -3.05 -2.73
C PHE A 21 -17.84 -2.32 -3.73
N PRO A 22 -19.16 -2.62 -3.78
CA PRO A 22 -20.07 -2.10 -4.80
C PRO A 22 -20.13 -0.56 -4.82
N ASP A 23 -20.10 0.05 -3.63
CA ASP A 23 -20.21 1.50 -3.43
C ASP A 23 -18.88 2.27 -3.64
N SER A 24 -17.81 1.57 -4.01
CA SER A 24 -16.52 2.18 -4.28
C SER A 24 -16.43 2.78 -5.69
N THR A 25 -15.45 3.65 -5.93
CA THR A 25 -15.15 4.13 -7.29
C THR A 25 -14.03 3.30 -7.90
N VAL A 26 -14.25 2.73 -9.10
CA VAL A 26 -13.22 2.02 -9.87
C VAL A 26 -13.13 2.64 -11.25
N THR A 27 -11.94 3.03 -11.67
CA THR A 27 -11.67 3.47 -13.04
C THR A 27 -10.53 2.65 -13.65
N THR A 28 -10.63 2.40 -14.95
CA THR A 28 -9.62 1.64 -15.69
C THR A 28 -9.20 2.40 -16.94
N PHE A 29 -7.93 2.33 -17.32
CA PHE A 29 -7.42 2.97 -18.54
C PHE A 29 -6.72 1.95 -19.43
N HIS A 30 -7.27 1.73 -20.63
CA HIS A 30 -6.74 0.86 -21.70
C HIS A 30 -6.28 -0.54 -21.20
N ASP A 31 -7.00 -1.13 -20.24
CA ASP A 31 -6.66 -2.40 -19.58
C ASP A 31 -5.22 -2.46 -19.02
N GLN A 32 -4.62 -1.29 -18.76
CA GLN A 32 -3.24 -1.16 -18.28
C GLN A 32 -3.15 -0.55 -16.90
N GLU A 33 -4.11 0.29 -16.53
CA GLU A 33 -4.14 0.96 -15.25
C GLU A 33 -5.50 0.79 -14.58
N LEU A 34 -5.49 0.58 -13.28
CA LEU A 34 -6.65 0.56 -12.41
C LEU A 34 -6.43 1.59 -11.30
N THR A 35 -7.43 2.44 -11.10
CA THR A 35 -7.54 3.27 -9.90
C THR A 35 -8.80 2.87 -9.15
N TRP A 36 -8.67 2.69 -7.85
CA TRP A 36 -9.81 2.43 -6.96
C TRP A 36 -9.76 3.40 -5.79
N THR A 37 -10.90 4.02 -5.48
CA THR A 37 -11.07 4.89 -4.32
C THR A 37 -12.24 4.40 -3.49
N HIS A 38 -12.05 4.30 -2.19
CA HIS A 38 -13.10 3.90 -1.24
C HIS A 38 -12.80 4.42 0.16
N THR A 39 -13.85 4.62 0.95
CA THR A 39 -13.73 4.86 2.38
C THR A 39 -13.74 3.54 3.11
N ILE A 40 -12.76 3.31 3.97
CA ILE A 40 -12.64 2.09 4.77
C ILE A 40 -12.60 2.43 6.27
N THR A 41 -13.16 1.52 7.06
CA THR A 41 -13.14 1.57 8.53
C THR A 41 -12.39 0.32 9.00
N PRO A 42 -11.18 0.42 9.56
CA PRO A 42 -10.31 -0.73 9.81
C PRO A 42 -10.79 -1.59 10.99
N SER A 43 -11.65 -1.06 11.87
CA SER A 43 -12.28 -1.78 12.96
C SER A 43 -13.69 -1.23 13.22
N PRO A 44 -14.58 -1.93 13.93
CA PRO A 44 -15.92 -1.43 14.24
C PRO A 44 -15.96 -0.12 15.04
N LEU A 45 -14.88 0.21 15.73
CA LEU A 45 -14.72 1.46 16.51
C LEU A 45 -13.69 2.41 15.88
N GLY A 46 -13.19 2.07 14.69
CA GLY A 46 -12.16 2.82 14.00
C GLY A 46 -12.69 4.03 13.27
N ASP A 47 -11.78 4.90 12.87
CA ASP A 47 -12.08 6.06 12.04
C ASP A 47 -12.33 5.66 10.58
N ASN A 48 -12.86 6.61 9.82
CA ASN A 48 -13.08 6.45 8.38
C ASN A 48 -11.92 7.03 7.59
N TYR A 49 -11.36 6.22 6.68
CA TYR A 49 -10.24 6.63 5.83
C TYR A 49 -10.61 6.48 4.36
N GLU A 50 -10.65 7.58 3.63
CA GLU A 50 -10.66 7.57 2.18
C GLU A 50 -9.28 7.15 1.67
N ILE A 51 -9.22 6.02 0.97
CA ILE A 51 -7.99 5.48 0.40
C ILE A 51 -8.05 5.41 -1.11
N LYS A 52 -6.88 5.46 -1.75
CA LYS A 52 -6.70 5.32 -3.19
C LYS A 52 -5.70 4.23 -3.51
N LEU A 53 -6.13 3.23 -4.26
CA LEU A 53 -5.28 2.23 -4.91
C LEU A 53 -4.97 2.67 -6.33
N VAL A 54 -3.69 2.60 -6.72
CA VAL A 54 -3.25 2.73 -8.11
C VAL A 54 -2.44 1.49 -8.49
N TYR A 55 -2.89 0.77 -9.52
CA TYR A 55 -2.22 -0.40 -10.05
C TYR A 55 -1.98 -0.26 -11.56
N LYS A 56 -0.73 -0.47 -11.99
CA LYS A 56 -0.33 -0.43 -13.40
C LYS A 56 0.27 -1.76 -13.81
N ILE A 57 -0.37 -2.48 -14.72
CA ILE A 57 0.00 -3.86 -15.09
C ILE A 57 1.33 -3.91 -15.83
N ASN A 58 1.59 -2.89 -16.65
CA ASN A 58 2.88 -2.62 -17.24
C ASN A 58 3.39 -1.38 -16.50
N GLY A 59 4.49 -1.50 -15.76
CA GLY A 59 5.19 -0.31 -15.25
C GLY A 59 5.47 0.68 -16.40
N SER A 60 5.88 1.90 -16.09
CA SER A 60 6.20 2.89 -17.13
C SER A 60 7.12 2.26 -18.18
N ARG A 61 6.69 2.22 -19.46
CA ARG A 61 7.48 1.65 -20.56
C ARG A 61 8.91 2.16 -20.44
N LYS A 62 9.89 1.25 -20.53
CA LYS A 62 11.32 1.54 -20.51
C LYS A 62 11.61 2.61 -21.56
N ARG A 63 11.69 3.88 -21.17
CA ARG A 63 12.50 4.83 -21.93
C ARG A 63 13.94 4.31 -21.81
N LEU A 64 14.69 4.29 -22.91
CA LEU A 64 16.11 3.95 -22.86
C LEU A 64 16.76 4.82 -21.77
N GLY A 65 17.37 4.19 -20.77
CA GLY A 65 17.98 4.87 -19.62
C GLY A 65 17.10 5.09 -18.38
N ALA A 66 15.80 4.76 -18.40
CA ALA A 66 14.93 4.90 -17.21
C ALA A 66 14.99 3.68 -16.28
N GLN A 67 15.09 3.94 -14.97
CA GLN A 67 15.05 2.92 -13.93
C GLN A 67 13.72 2.14 -13.96
N LYS A 68 13.77 0.81 -13.84
CA LYS A 68 12.60 -0.08 -13.83
C LYS A 68 11.64 0.34 -12.71
N THR A 69 10.50 0.93 -13.09
CA THR A 69 9.44 1.23 -12.12
C THR A 69 8.72 -0.07 -11.77
N ASN A 70 8.61 -0.37 -10.48
CA ASN A 70 7.93 -1.58 -10.02
C ASN A 70 6.45 -1.50 -10.41
N SER A 71 5.91 -2.54 -11.04
CA SER A 71 4.49 -2.62 -11.46
C SER A 71 3.58 -2.94 -10.26
N ALA A 72 4.00 -2.60 -9.05
CA ALA A 72 3.39 -3.06 -7.84
C ALA A 72 2.28 -2.07 -7.42
N PRO A 73 1.12 -2.57 -6.94
CA PRO A 73 0.01 -1.74 -6.49
C PRO A 73 0.43 -0.78 -5.37
N LYS A 74 -0.06 0.44 -5.43
CA LYS A 74 0.23 1.50 -4.45
C LYS A 74 -1.04 1.92 -3.75
N ILE A 75 -0.96 2.14 -2.45
CA ILE A 75 -2.08 2.61 -1.62
C ILE A 75 -1.71 3.96 -0.98
N TYR A 76 -2.65 4.90 -1.04
CA TYR A 76 -2.53 6.22 -0.45
C TYR A 76 -3.72 6.46 0.47
N VAL A 77 -3.50 7.11 1.62
CA VAL A 77 -4.59 7.68 2.42
C VAL A 77 -4.81 9.12 1.95
N LEU A 78 -6.02 9.41 1.47
CA LEU A 78 -6.41 10.72 0.97
C LEU A 78 -6.99 11.60 2.08
N ASN A 79 -7.82 11.02 2.92
CA ASN A 79 -8.50 11.71 4.02
C ASN A 79 -8.82 10.72 5.16
N PRO A 80 -8.69 11.12 6.44
CA PRO A 80 -8.00 12.30 6.92
C PRO A 80 -6.50 12.25 6.64
N LYS A 81 -5.84 13.41 6.79
CA LYS A 81 -4.38 13.43 6.92
C LYS A 81 -4.00 12.70 8.21
N LEU A 82 -3.20 11.64 8.11
CA LEU A 82 -2.88 10.80 9.26
C LEU A 82 -2.09 11.60 10.31
N ALA A 83 -2.58 11.59 11.54
CA ALA A 83 -1.91 12.17 12.69
C ALA A 83 -0.70 11.32 13.12
N LEU A 84 0.23 11.95 13.83
CA LEU A 84 1.37 11.28 14.45
C LEU A 84 1.07 10.99 15.90
N ALA A 85 1.45 9.79 16.37
CA ALA A 85 1.41 9.46 17.79
C ALA A 85 2.30 10.41 18.61
N LYS A 86 1.98 10.56 19.90
CA LYS A 86 2.69 11.47 20.81
C LYS A 86 4.21 11.21 20.78
N GLY A 87 4.98 12.27 20.53
CA GLY A 87 6.45 12.21 20.49
C GLY A 87 7.04 11.57 19.24
N LYS A 88 6.23 11.23 18.22
CA LYS A 88 6.72 10.70 16.95
C LYS A 88 6.81 11.80 15.88
N THR A 89 7.77 11.66 14.98
CA THR A 89 8.06 12.66 13.93
C THR A 89 7.72 12.18 12.52
N LYS A 90 7.36 10.90 12.37
CA LYS A 90 7.00 10.27 11.09
C LYS A 90 6.03 9.13 11.30
N LEU A 91 5.22 8.84 10.27
CA LEU A 91 4.42 7.63 10.21
C LEU A 91 5.34 6.42 10.08
N PRO A 92 5.09 5.33 10.83
CA PRO A 92 5.74 4.05 10.59
C PRO A 92 5.34 3.53 9.20
N HIS A 93 6.18 2.69 8.59
CA HIS A 93 5.83 1.95 7.37
C HIS A 93 5.09 2.76 6.30
N CYS A 94 5.68 3.89 5.93
CA CYS A 94 5.15 4.77 4.88
C CYS A 94 6.29 5.18 3.94
N TYR A 95 6.16 4.81 2.66
CA TYR A 95 7.14 5.07 1.61
C TYR A 95 7.29 6.56 1.28
N ASP A 96 6.21 7.33 1.42
CA ASP A 96 6.19 8.77 1.17
C ASP A 96 5.28 9.43 2.20
N GLN A 97 5.89 10.10 3.18
CA GLN A 97 5.20 10.74 4.30
C GLN A 97 4.24 11.85 3.84
N LYS A 98 4.57 12.57 2.76
CA LYS A 98 3.77 13.69 2.27
C LYS A 98 2.54 13.20 1.51
N LYS A 99 2.71 12.16 0.69
CA LYS A 99 1.60 11.54 -0.06
C LYS A 99 0.85 10.48 0.74
N GLN A 100 1.32 10.13 1.93
CA GLN A 100 0.83 9.01 2.74
C GLN A 100 0.76 7.70 1.95
N HIS A 101 1.84 7.40 1.22
CA HIS A 101 1.98 6.15 0.46
C HIS A 101 2.33 5.01 1.42
N LEU A 102 1.39 4.10 1.66
CA LEU A 102 1.56 3.05 2.66
C LEU A 102 2.58 2.00 2.21
N CYS A 103 3.40 1.53 3.15
CA CYS A 103 4.28 0.39 2.96
C CYS A 103 3.55 -0.88 3.41
N LEU A 104 2.96 -1.61 2.45
CA LEU A 104 2.15 -2.80 2.72
C LEU A 104 2.91 -4.12 2.57
N TYR A 105 3.98 -4.12 1.77
CA TYR A 105 4.80 -5.30 1.47
C TYR A 105 6.14 -4.81 0.92
N TYR A 106 7.15 -5.67 0.93
CA TYR A 106 8.47 -5.37 0.37
C TYR A 106 8.43 -5.22 -1.16
N PRO A 107 8.97 -4.14 -1.76
CA PRO A 107 8.93 -3.96 -3.22
C PRO A 107 9.78 -4.98 -3.97
N ASP A 108 10.80 -5.53 -3.32
CA ASP A 108 11.63 -6.67 -3.76
C ASP A 108 11.08 -8.03 -3.29
N GLY A 109 10.06 -8.00 -2.43
CA GLY A 109 9.45 -9.16 -1.80
C GLY A 109 8.68 -10.03 -2.79
N LYS A 110 8.83 -11.34 -2.61
CA LYS A 110 8.04 -12.37 -3.30
C LYS A 110 6.59 -12.44 -2.80
N GLU A 111 6.20 -11.58 -1.86
CA GLU A 111 4.91 -11.58 -1.16
C GLU A 111 3.75 -11.25 -2.09
N TRP A 112 3.97 -10.39 -3.08
CA TRP A 112 2.95 -10.04 -4.06
C TRP A 112 3.46 -10.23 -5.49
N ASN A 113 2.61 -10.76 -6.35
CA ASN A 113 2.85 -10.80 -7.78
C ASN A 113 1.55 -10.64 -8.58
N LYS A 114 1.68 -10.40 -9.89
CA LYS A 114 0.57 -10.03 -10.77
C LYS A 114 -0.48 -11.14 -10.99
N SER A 115 -0.23 -12.38 -10.54
CA SER A 115 -1.21 -13.46 -10.56
C SER A 115 -2.17 -13.42 -9.37
N MET A 116 -1.98 -12.50 -8.42
CA MET A 116 -2.79 -12.38 -7.20
C MET A 116 -3.88 -11.32 -7.36
N LEU A 117 -5.06 -11.57 -6.77
CA LEU A 117 -6.14 -10.60 -6.72
C LEU A 117 -5.80 -9.47 -5.74
N LEU A 118 -6.03 -8.22 -6.14
CA LEU A 118 -5.88 -7.05 -5.26
C LEU A 118 -6.80 -7.16 -4.04
N THR A 119 -8.01 -7.69 -4.24
CA THR A 119 -9.03 -7.88 -3.20
C THR A 119 -8.66 -8.94 -2.17
N SER A 120 -7.76 -9.87 -2.50
CA SER A 120 -7.30 -10.93 -1.59
C SER A 120 -5.94 -10.63 -0.96
N THR A 121 -5.30 -9.51 -1.32
CA THR A 121 -3.94 -9.15 -0.89
C THR A 121 -3.85 -7.68 -0.49
N ILE A 122 -3.65 -6.79 -1.45
CA ILE A 122 -3.34 -5.37 -1.26
C ILE A 122 -4.42 -4.64 -0.48
N ILE A 123 -5.69 -4.91 -0.78
CA ILE A 123 -6.80 -4.24 -0.09
C ILE A 123 -6.85 -4.72 1.38
N PRO A 124 -6.91 -6.03 1.68
CA PRO A 124 -6.80 -6.51 3.06
C PRO A 124 -5.58 -5.98 3.83
N TRP A 125 -4.40 -5.94 3.20
CA TRP A 125 -3.21 -5.37 3.85
C TRP A 125 -3.33 -3.88 4.16
N ALA A 126 -4.07 -3.12 3.36
CA ALA A 126 -4.37 -1.72 3.67
C ALA A 126 -5.29 -1.59 4.90
N PHE A 127 -6.28 -2.47 5.05
CA PHE A 127 -7.11 -2.55 6.27
C PHE A 127 -6.25 -2.89 7.49
N GLU A 128 -5.39 -3.90 7.39
CA GLU A 128 -4.49 -4.32 8.47
C GLU A 128 -3.51 -3.19 8.87
N TRP A 129 -2.93 -2.50 7.89
CA TRP A 129 -2.04 -1.38 8.14
C TRP A 129 -2.75 -0.27 8.92
N LEU A 130 -3.98 0.10 8.52
CA LEU A 130 -4.76 1.12 9.21
C LEU A 130 -5.20 0.68 10.60
N TYR A 131 -5.52 -0.60 10.79
CA TYR A 131 -5.80 -1.16 12.11
C TYR A 131 -4.60 -1.00 13.06
N HIS A 132 -3.39 -1.35 12.59
CA HIS A 132 -2.18 -1.15 13.39
C HIS A 132 -1.79 0.32 13.55
N TYR A 133 -2.14 1.18 12.58
CA TYR A 133 -2.00 2.62 12.72
C TYR A 133 -2.85 3.18 13.86
N GLU A 134 -4.11 2.74 14.02
CA GLU A 134 -4.97 3.21 15.12
C GLU A 134 -4.39 2.83 16.48
N ILE A 135 -3.89 1.61 16.61
CA ILE A 135 -3.19 1.17 17.83
C ILE A 135 -1.95 2.03 18.07
N TRP A 136 -1.12 2.22 17.04
CA TRP A 136 0.09 3.03 17.13
C TRP A 136 -0.20 4.48 17.47
N LEU A 137 -1.30 5.06 16.97
CA LEU A 137 -1.70 6.42 17.28
C LEU A 137 -1.98 6.59 18.78
N GLY A 138 -2.60 5.59 19.41
CA GLY A 138 -2.91 5.57 20.84
C GLY A 138 -1.73 5.21 21.74
N THR A 139 -0.91 4.24 21.35
CA THR A 139 0.15 3.67 22.21
C THR A 139 1.55 4.21 21.90
N GLY A 140 1.78 4.70 20.69
CA GLY A 140 3.11 5.03 20.17
C GLY A 140 3.95 3.79 19.78
N GLU A 141 3.40 2.59 19.89
CA GLU A 141 4.04 1.32 19.57
C GLU A 141 3.40 0.68 18.33
N TRP A 142 4.24 0.31 17.36
CA TRP A 142 3.74 -0.29 16.12
C TRP A 142 3.62 -1.79 16.28
N MET A 143 2.41 -2.31 16.13
CA MET A 143 2.09 -3.73 16.33
C MET A 143 1.93 -4.51 15.02
N GLY A 144 2.06 -3.86 13.86
CA GLY A 144 2.01 -4.53 12.57
C GLY A 144 3.31 -5.21 12.19
N GLY A 145 3.25 -6.07 11.18
CA GLY A 145 4.43 -6.72 10.59
C GLY A 145 5.39 -5.75 9.88
N GLY A 146 6.39 -6.33 9.21
CA GLY A 146 7.41 -5.60 8.44
C GLY A 146 8.66 -5.22 9.26
N ILE A 147 9.82 -5.19 8.61
CA ILE A 147 11.10 -4.79 9.21
C ILE A 147 11.14 -3.27 9.31
N HIS A 148 11.21 -2.78 10.54
CA HIS A 148 11.53 -1.40 10.82
C HIS A 148 13.04 -1.25 10.65
N THR A 149 13.49 -0.47 9.66
CA THR A 149 14.89 -0.04 9.68
C THR A 149 15.03 0.95 10.83
N ILE A 150 15.38 0.43 12.01
CA ILE A 150 15.83 1.27 13.12
C ILE A 150 17.07 2.01 12.59
N SER A 151 17.01 3.34 12.54
CA SER A 151 18.18 4.16 12.26
C SER A 151 19.28 3.71 13.22
N LYS A 152 20.42 3.24 12.70
CA LYS A 152 21.57 2.86 13.55
C LYS A 152 21.83 4.00 14.52
N VAL A 153 21.60 3.76 15.81
CA VAL A 153 22.10 4.65 16.86
C VAL A 153 23.63 4.67 16.67
N PRO A 154 24.28 5.84 16.54
CA PRO A 154 25.73 5.90 16.51
C PRO A 154 26.24 5.22 17.77
N LYS A 155 27.14 4.24 17.62
CA LYS A 155 27.82 3.65 18.77
C LYS A 155 28.47 4.81 19.54
N LEU A 156 28.10 4.97 20.81
CA LEU A 156 28.85 5.82 21.72
C LEU A 156 30.31 5.36 21.63
N ALA A 157 31.20 6.29 21.28
CA ALA A 157 32.62 6.02 21.32
C ALA A 157 32.99 5.75 22.77
N ASP A 158 33.57 4.58 23.03
CA ASP A 158 34.20 4.28 24.30
C ASP A 158 35.36 5.28 24.48
N ASN A 159 35.17 6.28 25.33
CA ASN A 159 36.25 7.15 25.77
C ASN A 159 37.18 6.33 26.66
N LYS A 160 38.41 6.08 26.19
CA LYS A 160 39.56 5.71 27.01
C LYS A 160 40.21 6.95 27.58
#